data_AF-A0A930Q7A2-F1
#
_entry.id   AF-A0A930Q7A2-F1
#
_cell.length_a   1.000
_cell.length_b   1.000
_cell.length_c   1.000
_cell.angle_alpha   90.00
_cell.angle_beta   90.00
_cell.angle_gamma   90.00
#
_symmetry.space_group_name_H-M   'P 1'
#
loop_
_entity.id
_entity.type
_entity.pdbx_description
1 polymer ?
#
loop_
_entity_poly.entity_id
_entity_poly.type
_entity_poly.pdbx_seq_one_letter_code
_entity_poly.pdbx_strand_id
1 'polypeptide(L)'
;HTGERAATLDAVATAAKVSKGGLLYHFSSKKALLEALAERTVTLAEEDFETMAQAPEGASAYYINSSIPSDTPFDRALIALSRLAQNNNELAQQTLARVQEGWHSLILAELGDERIARAVLLLGDGMYYNAALGGDSASPQRAAAIAADRAALERALQVLKAAAR
;
A
#
# COMPACT_ATOMS: atom_id res chain seq x y z
N HIS A 1 -14.61 -15.67 -7.67
CA HIS A 1 -13.43 -14.78 -7.67
C HIS A 1 -12.29 -15.47 -8.39
N THR A 2 -11.89 -14.94 -9.54
CA THR A 2 -10.82 -15.46 -10.40
C THR A 2 -9.47 -15.19 -9.74
N GLY A 3 -9.06 -16.09 -8.83
CA GLY A 3 -7.78 -16.05 -8.13
C GLY A 3 -6.59 -16.36 -9.03
N GLU A 4 -5.38 -16.40 -8.46
CA GLU A 4 -4.05 -16.56 -9.05
C GLU A 4 -3.93 -17.54 -10.26
N ARG A 5 -4.82 -18.54 -10.35
CA ARG A 5 -4.95 -19.49 -11.46
C ARG A 5 -5.46 -18.87 -12.77
N ALA A 6 -6.12 -17.71 -12.72
CA ALA A 6 -6.63 -16.99 -13.90
C ALA A 6 -5.68 -15.91 -14.43
N ALA A 7 -4.62 -15.56 -13.69
CA ALA A 7 -3.57 -14.65 -14.13
C ALA A 7 -2.55 -15.41 -15.00
N THR A 8 -3.02 -15.99 -16.12
CA THR A 8 -2.13 -16.47 -17.17
C THR A 8 -1.55 -15.26 -17.90
N LEU A 9 -0.36 -15.42 -18.51
CA LEU A 9 0.22 -14.35 -19.35
C LEU A 9 -0.75 -13.91 -20.47
N ASP A 10 -1.62 -14.81 -20.94
CA ASP A 10 -2.68 -14.50 -21.90
C ASP A 10 -3.75 -13.56 -21.31
N ALA A 11 -4.19 -13.82 -20.08
CA ALA A 11 -5.15 -12.96 -19.39
C ALA A 11 -4.55 -11.58 -19.13
N VAL A 12 -3.26 -11.50 -18.74
CA VAL A 12 -2.55 -10.23 -18.57
C VAL A 12 -2.41 -9.48 -19.89
N ALA A 13 -1.99 -10.16 -20.96
CA ALA A 13 -1.85 -9.55 -22.28
C ALA A 13 -3.20 -9.00 -22.79
N THR A 14 -4.28 -9.76 -22.60
CA THR A 14 -5.64 -9.35 -22.94
C THR A 14 -6.07 -8.11 -22.14
N ALA A 15 -5.87 -8.11 -20.82
CA ALA A 15 -6.22 -6.99 -19.96
C ALA A 15 -5.40 -5.73 -20.26
N ALA A 16 -4.10 -5.89 -20.57
CA ALA A 16 -3.21 -4.81 -20.97
C ALA A 16 -3.38 -4.37 -22.43
N LYS A 17 -4.26 -5.02 -23.20
CA LYS A 17 -4.50 -4.78 -24.63
C LYS A 17 -3.23 -4.86 -25.48
N VAL A 18 -2.32 -5.77 -25.12
CA VAL A 18 -1.09 -6.08 -25.87
C VAL A 18 -1.16 -7.51 -26.40
N SER A 19 -0.35 -7.83 -27.43
CA SER A 19 -0.23 -9.22 -27.87
C SER A 19 0.54 -10.05 -26.85
N LYS A 20 0.24 -11.36 -26.78
CA LYS A 20 1.03 -12.30 -25.97
C LYS A 20 2.53 -12.24 -26.32
N GLY A 21 2.85 -12.14 -27.61
CA GLY A 21 4.22 -12.00 -28.10
C GLY A 21 4.88 -10.69 -27.64
N GLY A 22 4.15 -9.58 -27.65
CA GLY A 22 4.63 -8.29 -27.15
C GLY A 22 4.85 -8.28 -25.63
N LEU A 23 3.96 -8.93 -24.87
CA LEU A 23 4.16 -9.11 -23.43
C LEU A 23 5.38 -9.97 -23.14
N LEU A 24 5.55 -11.09 -23.87
CA LEU A 24 6.69 -12.00 -23.72
C LEU A 24 8.02 -11.37 -24.13
N TYR A 25 8.01 -10.40 -25.04
CA TYR A 25 9.20 -9.61 -25.39
C TYR A 25 9.75 -8.83 -24.18
N HIS A 26 8.87 -8.33 -23.32
CA HIS A 26 9.26 -7.61 -22.10
C HIS A 26 9.41 -8.52 -20.88
N PHE A 27 8.56 -9.53 -20.75
CA PHE A 27 8.53 -10.45 -19.62
C PHE A 27 8.51 -11.90 -20.12
N SER A 28 9.68 -12.52 -20.15
CA SER A 28 9.88 -13.88 -20.66
C SER A 28 9.09 -14.97 -19.90
N SER A 29 8.56 -14.66 -18.71
CA SER A 29 7.77 -15.58 -17.90
C SER A 29 6.84 -14.85 -16.92
N LYS A 30 5.90 -15.59 -16.31
CA LYS A 30 5.09 -15.10 -15.18
C LYS A 30 5.96 -14.68 -14.00
N LYS A 31 7.07 -15.37 -13.77
CA LYS A 31 8.07 -15.03 -12.74
C LYS A 31 8.72 -13.67 -13.04
N ALA A 32 9.19 -13.46 -14.28
CA ALA A 32 9.78 -12.19 -14.70
C ALA A 32 8.81 -11.01 -14.57
N LEU A 33 7.53 -11.22 -14.89
CA LEU A 33 6.48 -10.21 -14.70
C LEU A 33 6.29 -9.87 -13.21
N LEU A 34 6.32 -10.87 -12.33
CA LEU A 34 6.19 -10.68 -10.90
C LEU A 34 7.40 -9.96 -10.30
N GLU A 35 8.62 -10.33 -10.73
CA GLU A 35 9.87 -9.64 -10.35
C GLU A 35 9.82 -8.17 -10.74
N ALA A 36 9.41 -7.86 -11.97
CA ALA A 36 9.25 -6.48 -12.42
C ALA A 36 8.15 -5.71 -11.64
N LEU A 37 7.06 -6.36 -11.23
CA LEU A 37 6.05 -5.75 -10.36
C LEU A 37 6.62 -5.45 -8.97
N ALA A 38 7.41 -6.36 -8.40
CA ALA A 38 8.05 -6.17 -7.11
C ALA A 38 9.06 -5.01 -7.17
N GLU A 39 9.94 -4.98 -8.17
CA GLU A 39 10.89 -3.89 -8.40
C GLU A 39 10.18 -2.55 -8.54
N ARG A 40 9.14 -2.49 -9.38
CA ARG A 40 8.35 -1.26 -9.55
C ARG A 40 7.70 -0.80 -8.24
N THR A 41 7.19 -1.74 -7.43
CA THR A 41 6.62 -1.40 -6.12
C THR A 41 7.65 -0.77 -5.21
N VAL A 42 8.87 -1.31 -5.18
CA VAL A 42 9.97 -0.76 -4.37
C VAL A 42 10.32 0.65 -4.82
N THR A 43 10.43 0.91 -6.13
CA THR A 43 10.68 2.28 -6.64
C THR A 43 9.59 3.26 -6.23
N LEU A 44 8.32 2.86 -6.34
CA LEU A 44 7.19 3.71 -5.92
C LEU A 44 7.19 3.94 -4.40
N ALA A 45 7.60 2.95 -3.62
CA ALA A 45 7.74 3.09 -2.17
C ALA A 45 8.87 4.05 -1.80
N GLU A 46 10.00 3.98 -2.49
CA GLU A 46 11.13 4.90 -2.29
C GLU A 46 10.71 6.37 -2.58
N GLU A 47 9.94 6.61 -3.65
CA GLU A 47 9.36 7.93 -3.95
C GLU A 47 8.38 8.41 -2.85
N ASP A 48 7.54 7.52 -2.32
CA ASP A 48 6.63 7.82 -1.21
C ASP A 48 7.41 8.12 0.09
N PHE A 49 8.48 7.38 0.37
CA PHE A 49 9.34 7.60 1.54
C PHE A 49 10.04 8.96 1.48
N GLU A 50 10.56 9.35 0.30
CA GLU A 50 11.16 10.67 0.11
C GLU A 50 10.14 11.79 0.36
N THR A 51 8.92 11.62 -0.14
CA THR A 51 7.82 12.57 0.08
C THR A 51 7.44 12.64 1.56
N MET A 52 7.27 11.48 2.20
CA MET A 52 6.91 11.33 3.61
C MET A 52 7.97 11.94 4.55
N ALA A 53 9.25 11.77 4.24
CA ALA A 53 10.35 12.32 5.03
C ALA A 53 10.39 13.85 5.02
N GLN A 54 9.87 14.49 3.96
CA GLN A 54 9.81 15.94 3.81
C GLN A 54 8.44 16.54 4.15
N ALA A 55 7.49 15.71 4.59
CA ALA A 55 6.12 16.14 4.85
C ALA A 55 6.08 17.13 6.04
N PRO A 56 5.53 18.35 5.88
CA PRO A 56 5.52 19.36 6.92
C PRO A 56 4.70 18.95 8.16
N GLU A 57 3.72 18.06 8.01
CA GLU A 57 2.93 17.48 9.10
C GLU A 57 3.65 16.36 9.88
N GLY A 58 4.81 15.91 9.40
CA GLY A 58 5.57 14.77 9.92
C GLY A 58 5.12 13.43 9.33
N ALA A 59 6.04 12.46 9.34
CA ALA A 59 5.89 11.15 8.71
C ALA A 59 4.62 10.40 9.15
N SER A 60 4.36 10.32 10.46
CA SER A 60 3.20 9.66 11.05
C SER A 60 1.86 10.26 10.63
N ALA A 61 1.79 11.59 10.47
CA ALA A 61 0.57 12.25 10.01
C ALA A 61 0.40 12.06 8.50
N TYR A 62 1.49 12.18 7.73
CA TYR A 62 1.49 11.87 6.29
C TYR A 62 0.97 10.46 6.03
N TYR A 63 1.51 9.45 6.73
CA TYR A 63 1.12 8.04 6.57
C TYR A 63 -0.39 7.82 6.83
N ILE A 64 -0.95 8.40 7.90
CA ILE A 64 -2.39 8.29 8.17
C ILE A 64 -3.22 8.97 7.06
N ASN A 65 -2.76 10.12 6.57
CA ASN A 65 -3.47 10.88 5.54
C ASN A 65 -3.42 10.20 4.16
N SER A 66 -2.31 9.55 3.82
CA SER A 66 -2.12 8.80 2.57
C SER A 66 -2.71 7.39 2.61
N SER A 67 -3.04 6.87 3.80
CA SER A 67 -3.67 5.53 3.99
C SER A 67 -5.12 5.42 3.51
N ILE A 68 -5.62 6.41 2.74
CA ILE A 68 -6.88 6.31 2.02
C ILE A 68 -6.55 6.00 0.55
N PRO A 69 -6.91 4.80 0.05
CA PRO A 69 -6.70 4.43 -1.34
C PRO A 69 -7.26 5.48 -2.29
N SER A 70 -6.41 6.01 -3.16
CA SER A 70 -6.73 7.07 -4.12
C SER A 70 -6.56 6.59 -5.57
N ASP A 71 -6.52 5.26 -5.76
CA ASP A 71 -6.21 4.58 -7.03
C ASP A 71 -4.90 5.08 -7.67
N THR A 72 -3.88 5.32 -6.85
CA THR A 72 -2.54 5.64 -7.33
C THR A 72 -1.87 4.40 -7.96
N PRO A 73 -0.82 4.57 -8.79
CA PRO A 73 0.00 3.44 -9.23
C PRO A 73 0.54 2.60 -8.08
N PHE A 74 0.89 3.24 -6.96
CA PHE A 74 1.40 2.55 -5.78
C PHE A 74 0.30 1.75 -5.08
N ASP A 75 -0.89 2.32 -4.89
CA ASP A 75 -2.06 1.60 -4.34
C ASP A 75 -2.35 0.32 -5.12
N ARG A 76 -2.42 0.42 -6.45
CA ARG A 76 -2.68 -0.75 -7.30
C ARG A 76 -1.60 -1.82 -7.16
N ALA A 77 -0.34 -1.41 -7.04
CA ALA A 77 0.78 -2.34 -6.87
C ALA A 77 0.72 -3.04 -5.49
N LEU A 78 0.44 -2.30 -4.42
CA LEU A 78 0.26 -2.84 -3.06
C LEU A 78 -0.92 -3.82 -2.99
N ILE A 79 -2.07 -3.49 -3.61
CA ILE A 79 -3.23 -4.39 -3.69
C ILE A 79 -2.89 -5.66 -4.47
N ALA A 80 -2.19 -5.54 -5.61
CA ALA A 80 -1.78 -6.67 -6.42
C ALA A 80 -0.86 -7.61 -5.65
N LEU A 81 0.18 -7.08 -5.00
CA LEU A 81 1.10 -7.86 -4.17
C LEU A 81 0.42 -8.46 -2.94
N SER A 82 -0.50 -7.73 -2.29
CA SER A 82 -1.25 -8.26 -1.14
C SER A 82 -2.06 -9.50 -1.49
N ARG A 83 -2.72 -9.49 -2.67
CA ARG A 83 -3.47 -10.67 -3.18
C ARG A 83 -2.54 -11.84 -3.51
N LEU A 84 -1.33 -11.57 -4.00
CA LEU A 84 -0.32 -12.61 -4.27
C LEU A 84 0.24 -13.19 -2.96
N ALA A 85 0.55 -12.34 -1.98
CA ALA A 85 1.03 -12.75 -0.67
C ALA A 85 0.02 -13.63 0.08
N GLN A 86 -1.29 -13.34 -0.05
CA GLN A 86 -2.38 -14.19 0.47
C GLN A 86 -2.42 -15.60 -0.14
N ASN A 87 -1.81 -15.81 -1.31
CA ASN A 87 -1.65 -17.11 -1.94
C ASN A 87 -0.25 -17.72 -1.69
N ASN A 88 0.44 -17.31 -0.63
CA ASN A 88 1.77 -17.78 -0.23
C ASN A 88 2.89 -17.48 -1.25
N ASN A 89 2.78 -16.37 -2.00
CA ASN A 89 3.87 -15.91 -2.84
C ASN A 89 4.97 -15.22 -2.02
N GLU A 90 6.12 -15.86 -1.87
CA GLU A 90 7.23 -15.40 -1.04
C GLU A 90 7.78 -14.03 -1.48
N LEU A 91 7.96 -13.81 -2.78
CA LEU A 91 8.48 -12.54 -3.31
C LEU A 91 7.54 -11.38 -2.97
N ALA A 92 6.22 -11.59 -3.10
CA ALA A 92 5.24 -10.58 -2.73
C ALA A 92 5.25 -10.30 -1.22
N GLN A 93 5.37 -11.33 -0.38
CA GLN A 93 5.49 -11.16 1.08
C GLN A 93 6.74 -10.36 1.46
N GLN A 94 7.90 -10.70 0.89
CA GLN A 94 9.16 -9.99 1.12
C GLN A 94 9.09 -8.54 0.66
N THR A 95 8.49 -8.30 -0.50
CA THR A 95 8.33 -6.93 -1.04
C THR A 95 7.46 -6.08 -0.13
N LEU A 96 6.30 -6.59 0.31
CA LEU A 96 5.42 -5.88 1.24
C LEU A 96 6.09 -5.62 2.60
N ALA A 97 6.83 -6.61 3.12
CA ALA A 97 7.58 -6.44 4.36
C ALA A 97 8.62 -5.30 4.27
N ARG A 98 9.33 -5.21 3.14
CA ARG A 98 10.29 -4.11 2.90
C ARG A 98 9.60 -2.75 2.84
N VAL A 99 8.43 -2.65 2.20
CA VAL A 99 7.67 -1.40 2.17
C VAL A 99 7.22 -1.00 3.58
N GLN A 100 6.67 -1.96 4.33
CA GLN A 100 6.23 -1.73 5.71
C GLN A 100 7.37 -1.30 6.64
N GLU A 101 8.56 -1.89 6.47
CA GLU A 101 9.77 -1.51 7.21
C GLU A 101 10.21 -0.06 6.92
N GLY A 102 10.06 0.40 5.67
CA GLY A 102 10.35 1.79 5.30
C GLY A 102 9.44 2.79 5.99
N TRP A 103 8.11 2.58 5.93
CA TRP A 103 7.16 3.42 6.68
C TRP A 103 7.42 3.37 8.19
N HIS A 104 7.67 2.18 8.74
CA HIS A 104 8.00 2.00 10.15
C HIS A 104 9.21 2.83 10.56
N SER A 105 10.29 2.77 9.77
CA SER A 105 11.54 3.47 10.07
C SER A 105 11.36 4.98 10.12
N LEU A 106 10.60 5.56 9.18
CA LEU A 106 10.30 6.99 9.15
C LEU A 106 9.43 7.44 10.32
N ILE A 107 8.38 6.65 10.65
CA ILE A 107 7.51 6.94 11.79
C ILE A 107 8.28 6.82 13.11
N LEU A 108 9.10 5.78 13.26
CA LEU A 108 9.91 5.59 14.46
C LEU A 108 10.94 6.72 14.63
N ALA A 109 11.57 7.17 13.54
CA ALA A 109 12.49 8.30 13.58
C ALA A 109 11.81 9.60 14.05
N GLU A 110 10.55 9.83 13.68
CA GLU A 110 9.77 10.97 14.16
C GLU A 110 9.35 10.81 15.64
N LEU A 111 8.86 9.64 16.03
CA LEU A 111 8.16 9.44 17.30
C LEU A 111 9.06 8.99 18.44
N GLY A 112 10.17 8.31 18.16
CA GLY A 112 11.13 7.82 19.16
C GLY A 112 10.65 6.67 20.05
N ASP A 113 9.39 6.21 19.93
CA ASP A 113 8.83 5.09 20.68
C ASP A 113 8.31 4.00 19.73
N GLU A 114 8.91 2.80 19.81
CA GLU A 114 8.58 1.62 19.01
C GLU A 114 7.11 1.19 19.12
N ARG A 115 6.53 1.22 20.32
CA ARG A 115 5.15 0.77 20.53
C ARG A 115 4.18 1.75 19.88
N ILE A 116 4.49 3.04 19.98
CA ILE A 116 3.66 4.10 19.40
C ILE A 116 3.81 4.09 17.87
N ALA A 117 5.02 3.92 17.34
CA ALA A 117 5.25 3.78 15.90
C ALA A 117 4.46 2.60 15.31
N ARG A 118 4.49 1.44 15.97
CA ARG A 118 3.68 0.27 15.59
C ARG A 118 2.18 0.54 15.68
N ALA A 119 1.72 1.25 16.71
CA ALA A 119 0.31 1.61 16.84
C ALA A 119 -0.14 2.51 15.68
N VAL A 120 0.67 3.49 15.27
CA VAL A 120 0.36 4.36 14.11
C VAL A 120 0.26 3.55 12.81
N LEU A 121 1.18 2.60 12.58
CA LEU A 121 1.08 1.71 11.42
C LEU A 121 -0.22 0.91 11.40
N LEU A 122 -0.57 0.26 12.52
CA LEU A 122 -1.80 -0.55 12.63
C LEU A 122 -3.07 0.29 12.39
N LEU A 123 -3.06 1.56 12.82
CA LEU A 123 -4.15 2.49 12.58
C LEU A 123 -4.29 2.84 11.08
N GLY A 124 -3.18 3.09 10.39
CA GLY A 124 -3.19 3.33 8.94
C GLY A 124 -3.54 2.10 8.12
N ASP A 125 -2.98 0.93 8.44
CA ASP A 125 -3.35 -0.36 7.83
C ASP A 125 -4.87 -0.61 7.96
N GLY A 126 -5.43 -0.33 9.14
CA GLY A 126 -6.86 -0.42 9.39
C GLY A 126 -7.70 0.45 8.45
N MET A 127 -7.28 1.70 8.19
CA MET A 127 -7.94 2.57 7.20
C MET A 127 -7.86 2.01 5.79
N TYR A 128 -6.65 1.59 5.39
CA TYR A 128 -6.39 1.11 4.05
C TYR A 128 -7.23 -0.12 3.73
N TYR A 129 -7.27 -1.10 4.64
CA TYR A 129 -8.11 -2.29 4.47
C TYR A 129 -9.60 -1.99 4.54
N ASN A 130 -10.07 -1.13 5.45
CA ASN A 130 -11.48 -0.76 5.48
C ASN A 130 -11.92 -0.05 4.20
N ALA A 131 -11.07 0.80 3.64
CA ALA A 131 -11.36 1.48 2.39
C ALA A 131 -11.30 0.51 1.19
N ALA A 132 -10.28 -0.36 1.13
CA ALA A 132 -10.11 -1.33 0.04
C ALA A 132 -11.15 -2.47 0.06
N LEU A 133 -11.65 -2.86 1.23
CA LEU A 133 -12.70 -3.88 1.41
C LEU A 133 -14.12 -3.29 1.38
N GLY A 134 -14.25 -1.97 1.48
CA GLY A 134 -15.51 -1.25 1.74
C GLY A 134 -16.49 -1.12 0.56
N GLY A 135 -16.26 -1.78 -0.57
CA GLY A 135 -17.13 -1.67 -1.74
C GLY A 135 -17.03 -0.32 -2.45
N ASP A 136 -18.10 0.12 -3.12
CA ASP A 136 -18.09 1.28 -4.02
C ASP A 136 -17.79 2.60 -3.28
N SER A 137 -16.54 3.05 -3.42
CA SER A 137 -16.03 4.30 -2.85
C SER A 137 -16.73 5.54 -3.41
N ALA A 138 -17.48 5.39 -4.51
CA ALA A 138 -18.24 6.47 -5.14
C ALA A 138 -19.53 6.86 -4.38
N SER A 139 -19.96 6.09 -3.37
CA SER A 139 -21.13 6.46 -2.56
C SER A 139 -20.82 7.63 -1.62
N PRO A 140 -21.65 8.71 -1.61
CA PRO A 140 -21.43 9.86 -0.73
C PRO A 140 -21.38 9.49 0.76
N GLN A 141 -22.15 8.49 1.18
CA GLN A 141 -22.16 7.98 2.55
C GLN A 141 -20.82 7.34 2.93
N ARG A 142 -20.19 6.59 2.00
CA ARG A 142 -18.89 5.98 2.26
C ARG A 142 -17.78 7.03 2.30
N ALA A 143 -17.81 8.02 1.40
CA ALA A 143 -16.88 9.13 1.42
C ALA A 143 -16.95 9.91 2.75
N ALA A 144 -18.16 10.16 3.26
CA ALA A 144 -18.37 10.79 4.56
C ALA A 144 -17.84 9.93 5.73
N ALA A 145 -18.05 8.61 5.69
CA ALA A 145 -17.51 7.70 6.69
C ALA A 145 -15.97 7.67 6.68
N ILE A 146 -15.34 7.61 5.50
CA ILE A 146 -13.87 7.66 5.36
C ILE A 146 -13.31 8.97 5.94
N ALA A 147 -13.97 10.11 5.66
CA ALA A 147 -13.55 11.40 6.20
C ALA A 147 -13.68 11.45 7.73
N ALA A 148 -14.75 10.86 8.30
CA ALA A 148 -14.94 10.77 9.74
C ALA A 148 -13.90 9.87 10.42
N ASP A 149 -13.60 8.71 9.82
CA ASP A 149 -12.58 7.77 10.27
C ASP A 149 -11.19 8.45 10.26
N ARG A 150 -10.84 9.16 9.18
CA ARG A 150 -9.60 9.94 9.10
C ARG A 150 -9.50 10.96 10.23
N ALA A 151 -10.54 11.76 10.43
CA ALA A 151 -10.54 12.77 11.49
C ALA A 151 -10.43 12.15 12.89
N ALA A 152 -10.98 10.94 13.11
CA ALA A 152 -10.81 10.21 14.35
C ALA A 152 -9.36 9.74 14.55
N LEU A 153 -8.70 9.31 13.49
CA LEU A 153 -7.32 8.82 13.54
C LEU A 153 -6.30 9.95 13.67
N GLU A 154 -6.54 11.09 13.05
CA GLU A 154 -5.78 12.32 13.30
C GLU A 154 -5.82 12.68 14.80
N ARG A 155 -7.00 12.63 15.44
CA ARG A 155 -7.13 12.87 16.88
C ARG A 155 -6.40 11.81 17.71
N ALA A 156 -6.52 10.53 17.36
CA ALA A 156 -5.81 9.45 18.03
C ALA A 156 -4.29 9.61 17.91
N LEU A 157 -3.80 10.01 16.72
CA LEU A 157 -2.40 10.30 16.49
C LEU A 157 -1.89 11.44 17.39
N GLN A 158 -2.68 12.51 17.61
CA GLN A 158 -2.26 13.57 18.54
C GLN A 158 -2.10 13.05 19.98
N VAL A 159 -2.99 12.18 20.44
CA VAL A 159 -2.88 11.55 21.77
C VAL A 159 -1.62 10.68 21.85
N LEU A 160 -1.36 9.88 20.81
CA LEU A 160 -0.18 9.04 20.73
C LEU A 160 1.12 9.87 20.70
N LYS A 161 1.17 10.94 19.91
CA LYS A 161 2.30 11.87 19.85
C LYS A 161 2.58 12.52 21.20
N ALA A 162 1.54 12.86 21.96
CA ALA A 162 1.69 13.42 23.31
C ALA A 162 2.24 12.40 24.31
N ALA A 163 1.92 11.11 24.16
CA ALA A 163 2.41 10.04 25.03
C ALA A 163 3.83 9.56 24.71
N ALA A 164 4.36 9.88 23.51
CA ALA A 164 5.72 9.53 23.09
C ALA A 164 6.82 10.47 23.63
N ARG A 165 6.41 11.63 24.15
CA ARG A 165 7.29 12.68 24.70
C ARG A 165 7.44 12.52 26.20
#